data_AF-A0ABD3QYA9-F1
#
_entry.id   AF-A0ABD3QYA9-F1
#
_cell.length_a   1.000
_cell.length_b   1.000
_cell.length_c   1.000
_cell.angle_alpha   90.00
_cell.angle_beta   90.00
_cell.angle_gamma   90.00
#
_symmetry.space_group_name_H-M   'P 1'
#
loop_
_entity.id
_entity.type
_entity.pdbx_description
1 polymer ?
#
loop_
_entity_poly.entity_id
_entity_poly.type
_entity_poly.pdbx_seq_one_letter_code
_entity_poly.pdbx_strand_id
1 'polypeptide(L)'
;MLAKQKGKEQQHELLSRENIKMGSNSTSKNITYKAVPQGGSVIPDESTGAKIDQGRDEERGVPCPAPPGWSLCNIRIFARIATLNLIDDEELLHIYRRACRAGGSSRIDDGGLVAVKLVKFWTFTIIGVSLVHPLARWMGWEIDDNYTLRDFIQYDFHVVLLDLLFFFMVGRLYDTSCRGIDSIFPWGVFISLGAVYPSIINDFEFLRHSVSMYDIHCGWPPLLFVYAFCLLVLSITFIVALIRSHHRRLVLRSRIVEATTLFCLFILPYAALAGDSFHVHHWFMMWWLGMQSNSPEWWARSFQAFALGSYINGIAVYGRDPILECKHAFYTSTNQGCAFMQCYVGENETEYKEFIAADWRLCNAETLGQNESFVT
;
A
#
# COMPACT_ATOMS: atom_id res chain seq x y z
N MET A 1 -27.90 -36.19 -39.66
CA MET A 1 -27.84 -35.64 -38.29
C MET A 1 -28.39 -36.61 -37.24
N LEU A 2 -27.98 -37.89 -37.24
CA LEU A 2 -28.42 -38.88 -36.22
C LEU A 2 -27.27 -39.81 -35.75
N ALA A 3 -26.02 -39.52 -36.14
CA ALA A 3 -24.84 -40.29 -35.75
C ALA A 3 -23.92 -39.54 -34.76
N LYS A 4 -24.27 -38.31 -34.35
CA LYS A 4 -23.43 -37.48 -33.46
C LYS A 4 -23.92 -37.45 -32.00
N GLN A 5 -24.99 -38.17 -31.69
CA GLN A 5 -25.64 -38.15 -30.37
C GLN A 5 -25.32 -39.38 -29.50
N LYS A 6 -24.80 -40.48 -30.07
CA LYS A 6 -24.40 -41.69 -29.33
C LYS A 6 -23.01 -41.63 -28.68
N GLY A 7 -22.23 -40.57 -28.93
CA GLY A 7 -20.86 -40.43 -28.39
C GLY A 7 -20.78 -39.74 -27.02
N LYS A 8 -21.85 -39.11 -26.53
CA LYS A 8 -21.83 -38.36 -25.26
C LYS A 8 -22.34 -39.15 -24.05
N GLU A 9 -23.14 -40.20 -24.24
CA GLU A 9 -23.62 -41.03 -23.12
C GLU A 9 -22.55 -41.99 -22.58
N GLN A 10 -21.64 -42.48 -23.41
CA GLN A 10 -20.57 -43.38 -22.95
C GLN A 10 -19.44 -42.69 -22.16
N GLN A 11 -19.35 -41.36 -22.20
CA GLN A 11 -18.31 -40.63 -21.48
C GLN A 11 -18.74 -40.24 -20.05
N HIS A 12 -20.04 -40.29 -19.75
CA HIS A 12 -20.58 -39.98 -18.42
C HIS A 12 -20.59 -41.20 -17.47
N GLU A 13 -20.52 -42.43 -18.01
CA GLU A 13 -20.52 -43.66 -17.21
C GLU A 13 -19.10 -44.05 -16.71
N LEU A 14 -18.04 -43.53 -17.34
CA LEU A 14 -16.64 -43.78 -16.94
C LEU A 14 -16.15 -42.87 -15.81
N LEU A 15 -16.72 -41.68 -15.64
CA LEU A 15 -16.34 -40.73 -14.57
C LEU A 15 -17.04 -41.02 -13.22
N SER A 16 -18.09 -41.85 -13.21
CA SER A 16 -18.79 -42.21 -11.95
C SER A 16 -18.16 -43.40 -11.21
N ARG A 17 -17.12 -44.05 -11.77
CA ARG A 17 -16.47 -45.23 -11.16
C ARG A 17 -15.15 -44.96 -10.43
N GLU A 18 -14.59 -43.75 -10.47
CA GLU A 18 -13.31 -43.43 -9.80
C GLU A 18 -13.44 -42.81 -8.40
N ASN A 19 -14.64 -42.45 -7.93
CA ASN A 19 -14.81 -41.78 -6.63
C ASN A 19 -15.07 -42.68 -5.41
N ILE A 20 -14.74 -43.98 -5.49
CA ILE A 20 -14.87 -44.90 -4.34
C ILE A 20 -13.52 -45.57 -4.06
N LYS A 21 -12.62 -44.84 -3.37
CA LYS A 21 -11.65 -45.37 -2.39
C LYS A 21 -10.65 -44.27 -1.98
N MET A 22 -10.97 -43.53 -0.92
CA MET A 22 -9.92 -43.08 0.01
C MET A 22 -10.43 -43.24 1.43
N GLY A 23 -10.08 -44.39 2.01
CA GLY A 23 -10.30 -44.73 3.39
C GLY A 23 -9.36 -43.95 4.30
N SER A 24 -9.97 -43.36 5.33
CA SER A 24 -9.35 -42.87 6.55
C SER A 24 -8.35 -43.86 7.14
N ASN A 25 -7.11 -43.42 7.37
CA ASN A 25 -6.21 -44.00 8.37
C ASN A 25 -5.31 -42.89 8.95
N SER A 26 -5.87 -42.13 9.90
CA SER A 26 -5.10 -41.23 10.76
C SER A 26 -4.41 -42.05 11.85
N THR A 27 -3.09 -42.22 11.74
CA THR A 27 -2.25 -42.75 12.81
C THR A 27 -1.62 -41.56 13.56
N SER A 28 -2.11 -41.33 14.77
CA SER A 28 -1.54 -40.39 15.74
C SER A 28 -0.11 -40.80 16.10
N LYS A 29 0.89 -40.03 15.65
CA LYS A 29 2.26 -40.09 16.17
C LYS A 29 2.42 -39.02 17.24
N ASN A 30 2.60 -39.45 18.48
CA ASN A 30 3.06 -38.62 19.60
C ASN A 30 4.46 -38.08 19.27
N ILE A 31 4.57 -36.76 19.07
CA ILE A 31 5.84 -36.06 19.00
C ILE A 31 6.16 -35.55 20.40
N THR A 32 7.12 -36.20 21.04
CA THR A 32 7.72 -35.75 22.30
C THR A 32 8.71 -34.64 22.00
N TYR A 33 8.42 -33.41 22.41
CA TYR A 33 9.38 -32.31 22.32
C TYR A 33 10.44 -32.46 23.41
N LYS A 34 11.70 -32.63 23.00
CA LYS A 34 12.85 -32.48 23.90
C LYS A 34 13.06 -30.99 24.17
N ALA A 35 12.96 -30.60 25.43
CA ALA A 35 13.34 -29.27 25.89
C ALA A 35 14.83 -29.03 25.60
N VAL A 36 15.11 -27.97 24.84
CA VAL A 36 16.45 -27.42 24.66
C VAL A 36 16.76 -26.55 25.87
N PRO A 37 17.88 -26.75 26.59
CA PRO A 37 18.22 -25.92 27.74
C PRO A 37 18.48 -24.47 27.31
N GLN A 38 17.80 -23.54 27.99
CA GLN A 38 18.01 -22.11 27.84
C GLN A 38 19.46 -21.78 28.23
N GLY A 39 20.21 -21.26 27.26
CA GLY A 39 21.54 -20.71 27.46
C GLY A 39 21.49 -19.54 28.44
N GLY A 40 22.42 -19.56 29.39
CA GLY A 40 22.56 -18.56 30.43
C GLY A 40 22.79 -17.16 29.86
N SER A 41 22.11 -16.19 30.49
CA SER A 41 22.36 -14.77 30.38
C SER A 41 23.76 -14.46 30.90
N VAL A 42 24.71 -14.22 29.99
CA VAL A 42 25.97 -13.57 30.33
C VAL A 42 25.68 -12.09 30.47
N ILE A 43 25.70 -11.60 31.71
CA ILE A 43 25.69 -10.18 32.05
C ILE A 43 27.08 -9.63 31.69
N PRO A 44 27.21 -8.69 30.74
CA PRO A 44 28.47 -7.99 30.54
C PRO A 44 28.69 -7.01 31.69
N ASP A 45 29.84 -7.15 32.33
CA ASP A 45 30.32 -6.31 33.42
C ASP A 45 30.50 -4.86 32.93
N GLU A 46 29.70 -3.95 33.47
CA GLU A 46 29.68 -2.52 33.15
C GLU A 46 30.81 -1.81 33.92
N SER A 47 32.06 -2.09 33.57
CA SER A 47 33.22 -1.42 34.16
C SER A 47 34.33 -1.18 33.14
N THR A 48 34.07 -0.33 32.15
CA THR A 48 35.14 0.42 31.48
C THR A 48 34.58 1.71 30.90
N GLY A 49 34.69 2.78 31.68
CA GLY A 49 34.45 4.14 31.22
C GLY A 49 35.50 4.54 30.19
N ALA A 50 35.23 4.25 28.92
CA ALA A 50 35.90 4.87 27.80
C ALA A 50 35.21 6.21 27.52
N LYS A 51 35.90 7.32 27.80
CA LYS A 51 35.53 8.64 27.29
C LYS A 51 35.53 8.57 25.76
N ILE A 52 34.34 8.58 25.17
CA ILE A 52 34.17 8.82 23.74
C ILE A 52 34.34 10.33 23.56
N ASP A 53 35.53 10.73 23.09
CA ASP A 53 35.76 12.05 22.54
C ASP A 53 34.79 12.24 21.35
N GLN A 54 33.84 13.17 21.49
CA GLN A 54 33.05 13.69 20.38
C GLN A 54 33.97 14.58 19.52
N GLY A 55 34.80 13.93 18.71
CA GLY A 55 35.46 14.55 17.57
C GLY A 55 34.41 15.00 16.56
N ARG A 56 34.17 16.31 16.53
CA ARG A 56 33.38 16.98 15.49
C ARG A 56 34.21 17.02 14.21
N ASP A 57 34.18 15.92 13.45
CA ASP A 57 34.72 15.89 12.10
C ASP A 57 33.76 16.61 11.14
N GLU A 58 33.94 17.92 11.01
CA GLU A 58 33.52 18.65 9.81
C GLU A 58 34.36 18.16 8.62
N GLU A 59 33.92 17.07 7.98
CA GLU A 59 34.36 16.73 6.63
C GLU A 59 33.98 17.87 5.68
N ARG A 60 34.96 18.74 5.39
CA ARG A 60 34.89 19.75 4.33
C ARG A 60 34.85 19.07 2.97
N GLY A 61 33.67 18.65 2.55
CA GLY A 61 33.40 18.30 1.16
C GLY A 61 33.69 19.49 0.24
N VAL A 62 34.50 19.27 -0.79
CA VAL A 62 34.82 20.25 -1.82
C VAL A 62 33.51 20.71 -2.50
N PRO A 63 33.20 22.02 -2.54
CA PRO A 63 31.94 22.50 -3.11
C PRO A 63 31.95 22.32 -4.63
N CYS A 64 30.88 21.71 -5.16
CA CYS A 64 30.63 21.66 -6.60
C CYS A 64 30.56 23.07 -7.20
N PRO A 65 31.08 23.30 -8.43
CA PRO A 65 30.99 24.59 -9.09
C PRO A 65 29.53 24.98 -9.33
N ALA A 66 29.14 26.17 -8.87
CA ALA A 66 27.80 26.71 -9.08
C ALA A 66 27.59 27.11 -10.55
N PRO A 67 26.38 26.98 -11.10
CA PRO A 67 26.06 27.47 -12.43
C PRO A 67 26.26 28.99 -12.52
N PRO A 68 26.76 29.51 -13.66
CA PRO A 68 27.06 30.92 -13.82
C PRO A 68 25.79 31.76 -13.67
N GLY A 69 25.84 32.76 -12.77
CA GLY A 69 24.75 33.72 -12.51
C GLY A 69 24.02 33.55 -11.18
N TRP A 70 24.27 32.47 -10.41
CA TRP A 70 23.68 32.28 -9.10
C TRP A 70 24.69 32.62 -8.01
N SER A 71 24.38 33.61 -7.15
CA SER A 71 25.21 33.86 -5.97
C SER A 71 25.15 32.62 -5.06
N LEU A 72 26.30 32.15 -4.56
CA LEU A 72 26.40 31.02 -3.62
C LEU A 72 25.52 31.20 -2.36
N CYS A 73 25.16 32.45 -2.05
CA CYS A 73 24.24 32.79 -0.96
C CYS A 73 22.80 32.31 -1.23
N ASN A 74 22.29 32.51 -2.45
CA ASN A 74 20.92 32.13 -2.80
C ASN A 74 20.73 30.61 -2.79
N ILE A 75 21.71 29.85 -3.30
CA ILE A 75 21.66 28.37 -3.30
C ILE A 75 21.60 27.82 -1.87
N ARG A 76 22.35 28.40 -0.93
CA ARG A 76 22.32 27.98 0.48
C ARG A 76 21.00 28.31 1.16
N ILE A 77 20.41 29.47 0.86
CA ILE A 77 19.11 29.86 1.41
C ILE A 77 18.02 28.91 0.89
N PHE A 78 17.99 28.64 -0.41
CA PHE A 78 17.03 27.70 -1.00
C PHE A 78 17.20 26.28 -0.48
N ALA A 79 18.44 25.77 -0.40
CA ALA A 79 18.71 24.45 0.19
C ALA A 79 18.23 24.38 1.64
N ARG A 80 18.39 25.46 2.41
CA ARG A 80 17.90 25.53 3.79
C ARG A 80 16.38 25.53 3.83
N ILE A 81 15.70 26.39 3.07
CA ILE A 81 14.22 26.44 3.02
C ILE A 81 13.65 25.08 2.59
N ALA A 82 14.23 24.45 1.57
CA ALA A 82 13.75 23.17 1.05
C ALA A 82 13.89 22.02 2.05
N THR A 83 14.86 22.10 2.98
CA THR A 83 15.17 21.02 3.94
C THR A 83 14.67 21.32 5.36
N LEU A 84 14.11 22.50 5.61
CA LEU A 84 13.50 22.83 6.89
C LEU A 84 12.18 22.06 7.05
N ASN A 85 11.98 21.51 8.24
CA ASN A 85 10.68 21.00 8.66
C ASN A 85 9.67 22.16 8.64
N LEU A 86 8.49 21.93 8.08
CA LEU A 86 7.41 22.92 8.09
C LEU A 86 6.97 23.25 9.52
N ILE A 87 7.03 22.28 10.43
CA ILE A 87 6.71 22.48 11.84
C ILE A 87 7.85 21.93 12.70
N ASP A 88 8.34 22.70 13.67
CA ASP A 88 9.39 22.22 14.57
C ASP A 88 8.87 21.05 15.43
N ASP A 89 9.67 19.99 15.57
CA ASP A 89 9.34 18.83 16.41
C ASP A 89 9.38 19.22 17.90
N GLU A 90 10.30 20.12 18.29
CA GLU A 90 10.47 20.53 19.69
C GLU A 90 9.30 21.39 20.20
N GLU A 91 8.79 22.28 19.34
CA GLU A 91 7.64 23.13 19.68
C GLU A 91 6.38 22.29 19.91
N LEU A 92 6.11 21.31 19.04
CA LEU A 92 4.99 20.40 19.20
C LEU A 92 5.17 19.44 20.37
N LEU A 93 6.40 18.98 20.63
CA LEU A 93 6.70 18.17 21.82
C LEU A 93 6.47 18.97 23.11
N HIS A 94 6.78 20.26 23.11
CA HIS A 94 6.46 21.15 24.23
C HIS A 94 4.95 21.31 24.42
N ILE A 95 4.18 21.49 23.34
CA ILE A 95 2.71 21.54 23.38
C ILE A 95 2.15 20.22 23.93
N TYR A 96 2.65 19.09 23.46
CA TYR A 96 2.26 17.76 23.91
C TYR A 96 2.52 17.56 25.42
N ARG A 97 3.74 17.86 25.89
CA ARG A 97 4.10 17.74 27.32
C ARG A 97 3.21 18.63 28.20
N ARG A 98 2.91 19.85 27.74
CA ARG A 98 1.99 20.78 28.42
C ARG A 98 0.56 20.22 28.49
N ALA A 99 0.06 19.63 27.40
CA ALA A 99 -1.27 19.03 27.34
C ALA A 99 -1.38 17.80 28.26
N CYS A 100 -0.36 16.95 28.27
CA CYS A 100 -0.32 15.72 29.09
C CYS A 100 0.00 15.96 30.56
N ARG A 101 0.29 17.20 30.98
CA ARG A 101 0.75 17.54 32.34
C ARG A 101 1.96 16.71 32.78
N ALA A 102 2.76 16.25 31.83
CA ALA A 102 4.02 15.57 32.14
C ALA A 102 4.92 16.63 32.78
N GLY A 103 5.25 16.47 34.07
CA GLY A 103 6.10 17.41 34.80
C GLY A 103 7.41 17.66 34.05
N GLY A 104 8.00 18.86 34.22
CA GLY A 104 9.14 19.39 33.46
C GLY A 104 10.48 18.66 33.61
N SER A 105 10.46 17.35 33.83
CA SER A 105 11.61 16.46 33.74
C SER A 105 12.21 16.57 32.33
N SER A 106 13.47 17.01 32.26
CA SER A 106 14.25 17.17 31.03
C SER A 106 14.65 15.84 30.37
N ARG A 107 14.12 14.69 30.83
CA ARG A 107 14.34 13.41 30.14
C ARG A 107 13.61 13.44 28.81
N ILE A 108 14.34 13.08 27.77
CA ILE A 108 13.83 12.95 26.41
C ILE A 108 12.71 11.90 26.44
N ASP A 109 11.47 12.37 26.31
CA ASP A 109 10.29 11.53 26.13
C ASP A 109 10.25 11.02 24.68
N ASP A 110 10.99 9.93 24.43
CA ASP A 110 11.07 9.30 23.11
C ASP A 110 9.68 8.90 22.60
N GLY A 111 8.79 8.47 23.51
CA GLY A 111 7.40 8.12 23.18
C GLY A 111 6.59 9.34 22.73
N GLY A 112 6.72 10.47 23.42
CA GLY A 112 6.11 11.74 23.04
C GLY A 112 6.54 12.22 21.66
N LEU A 113 7.84 12.11 21.34
CA LEU A 113 8.35 12.50 20.01
C LEU A 113 7.78 11.59 18.89
N VAL A 114 7.73 10.29 19.13
CA VAL A 114 7.12 9.32 18.20
C VAL A 114 5.64 9.67 17.94
N ALA A 115 4.89 9.98 19.00
CA ALA A 115 3.48 10.36 18.89
C ALA A 115 3.30 11.67 18.11
N VAL A 116 4.11 12.69 18.37
CA VAL A 116 4.10 13.96 17.62
C VAL A 116 4.36 13.72 16.13
N LYS A 117 5.37 12.92 15.79
CA LYS A 117 5.67 12.58 14.40
C LYS A 117 4.55 11.80 13.72
N LEU A 118 3.91 10.87 14.43
CA LEU A 118 2.76 10.12 13.92
C LEU A 118 1.57 11.03 13.63
N VAL A 119 1.24 11.94 14.55
CA VAL A 119 0.14 12.90 14.38
C VAL A 119 0.42 13.85 13.21
N LYS A 120 1.66 14.34 13.08
CA LYS A 120 2.08 15.12 11.90
C LYS A 120 1.87 14.32 10.62
N PHE A 121 2.40 13.09 10.56
CA PHE A 121 2.31 12.21 9.40
C PHE A 121 0.86 11.96 8.97
N TRP A 122 -0.03 11.62 9.91
CA TRP A 122 -1.46 11.50 9.64
C TRP A 122 -2.07 12.80 9.13
N THR A 123 -1.82 13.91 9.82
CA THR A 123 -2.39 15.21 9.44
C THR A 123 -2.02 15.61 8.01
N PHE A 124 -0.74 15.55 7.65
CA PHE A 124 -0.29 15.88 6.30
C PHE A 124 -0.83 14.92 5.24
N THR A 125 -0.95 13.63 5.56
CA THR A 125 -1.51 12.65 4.62
C THR A 125 -3.00 12.90 4.37
N ILE A 126 -3.78 13.15 5.42
CA ILE A 126 -5.23 13.44 5.31
C ILE A 126 -5.47 14.77 4.58
N ILE A 127 -4.65 15.80 4.84
CA ILE A 127 -4.66 17.03 4.04
C ILE A 127 -4.34 16.71 2.58
N GLY A 128 -3.35 15.85 2.31
CA GLY A 128 -3.02 15.38 0.97
C GLY A 128 -4.22 14.77 0.25
N VAL A 129 -4.92 13.82 0.89
CA VAL A 129 -6.15 13.22 0.34
C VAL A 129 -7.21 14.30 0.07
N SER A 130 -7.42 15.21 1.02
CA SER A 130 -8.41 16.29 0.92
C SER A 130 -8.11 17.30 -0.20
N LEU A 131 -6.83 17.48 -0.55
CA LEU A 131 -6.38 18.35 -1.64
C LEU A 131 -6.43 17.65 -3.00
N VAL A 132 -6.00 16.39 -3.06
CA VAL A 132 -5.96 15.61 -4.31
C VAL A 132 -7.37 15.30 -4.81
N HIS A 133 -8.32 15.03 -3.92
CA HIS A 133 -9.70 14.69 -4.28
C HIS A 133 -10.42 15.77 -5.13
N PRO A 134 -10.46 17.06 -4.74
CA PRO A 134 -11.01 18.12 -5.59
C PRO A 134 -10.09 18.47 -6.77
N LEU A 135 -8.77 18.32 -6.63
CA LEU A 135 -7.83 18.57 -7.72
C LEU A 135 -8.08 17.62 -8.90
N ALA A 136 -8.23 16.32 -8.63
CA ALA A 136 -8.50 15.32 -9.67
C ALA A 136 -9.80 15.60 -10.43
N ARG A 137 -10.85 16.00 -9.70
CA ARG A 137 -12.14 16.45 -10.30
C ARG A 137 -11.98 17.69 -11.16
N TRP A 138 -11.26 18.69 -10.66
CA TRP A 138 -11.04 19.93 -11.40
C TRP A 138 -10.25 19.70 -12.70
N MET A 139 -9.26 18.81 -12.66
CA MET A 139 -8.46 18.43 -13.82
C MET A 139 -9.20 17.51 -14.79
N GLY A 140 -10.32 16.91 -14.39
CA GLY A 140 -11.04 15.93 -15.20
C GLY A 140 -10.29 14.61 -15.35
N TRP A 141 -9.49 14.23 -14.35
CA TRP A 141 -8.84 12.91 -14.33
C TRP A 141 -9.85 11.79 -14.10
N GLU A 142 -9.45 10.57 -14.42
CA GLU A 142 -10.23 9.37 -14.12
C GLU A 142 -10.38 9.21 -12.60
N ILE A 143 -11.63 9.15 -12.13
CA ILE A 143 -12.03 9.07 -10.73
C ILE A 143 -13.32 8.25 -10.62
N ASP A 144 -13.65 7.80 -9.41
CA ASP A 144 -15.01 7.41 -9.07
C ASP A 144 -15.86 8.66 -8.79
N ASP A 145 -16.81 8.94 -9.68
CA ASP A 145 -17.71 10.10 -9.59
C ASP A 145 -18.62 10.05 -8.35
N ASN A 146 -18.94 8.85 -7.86
CA ASN A 146 -19.83 8.66 -6.71
C ASN A 146 -19.07 8.73 -5.38
N TYR A 147 -17.77 8.49 -5.39
CA TYR A 147 -16.96 8.53 -4.18
C TYR A 147 -16.74 9.96 -3.71
N THR A 148 -17.22 10.32 -2.53
CA THR A 148 -17.05 11.67 -1.95
C THR A 148 -16.09 11.69 -0.76
N LEU A 149 -15.59 12.87 -0.36
CA LEU A 149 -14.87 13.01 0.92
C LEU A 149 -15.72 12.60 2.13
N ARG A 150 -17.06 12.63 2.03
CA ARG A 150 -17.92 12.14 3.10
C ARG A 150 -17.80 10.61 3.21
N ASP A 151 -17.79 9.90 2.09
CA ASP A 151 -17.61 8.45 2.05
C ASP A 151 -16.25 8.06 2.59
N PHE A 152 -15.21 8.81 2.23
CA PHE A 152 -13.88 8.66 2.83
C PHE A 152 -13.92 8.71 4.37
N ILE A 153 -14.52 9.77 4.93
CA ILE A 153 -14.59 9.94 6.39
C ILE A 153 -15.43 8.83 7.06
N GLN A 154 -16.53 8.44 6.43
CA GLN A 154 -17.48 7.50 7.01
C GLN A 154 -17.00 6.04 6.94
N TYR A 155 -16.41 5.63 5.82
CA TYR A 155 -16.12 4.23 5.53
C TYR A 155 -14.63 3.91 5.56
N ASP A 156 -13.77 4.78 5.03
CA ASP A 156 -12.35 4.46 4.82
C ASP A 156 -11.42 4.98 5.91
N PHE A 157 -11.79 6.08 6.58
CA PHE A 157 -10.89 6.88 7.41
C PHE A 157 -10.13 6.06 8.45
N HIS A 158 -10.83 5.23 9.22
CA HIS A 158 -10.24 4.44 10.29
C HIS A 158 -9.27 3.37 9.74
N VAL A 159 -9.58 2.78 8.59
CA VAL A 159 -8.71 1.78 7.96
C VAL A 159 -7.49 2.43 7.32
N VAL A 160 -7.66 3.60 6.70
CA VAL A 160 -6.54 4.41 6.20
C VAL A 160 -5.62 4.85 7.34
N LEU A 161 -6.15 5.28 8.49
CA LEU A 161 -5.31 5.58 9.66
C LEU A 161 -4.48 4.38 10.12
N LEU A 162 -5.06 3.17 10.06
CA LEU A 162 -4.34 1.93 10.35
C LEU A 162 -3.24 1.66 9.32
N ASP A 163 -3.55 1.76 8.03
CA ASP A 163 -2.57 1.61 6.95
C ASP A 163 -1.41 2.61 7.14
N LEU A 164 -1.71 3.86 7.50
CA LEU A 164 -0.72 4.89 7.80
C LEU A 164 0.09 4.61 9.07
N LEU A 165 -0.51 4.00 10.10
CA LEU A 165 0.23 3.57 11.28
C LEU A 165 1.29 2.52 10.92
N PHE A 166 0.90 1.50 10.13
CA PHE A 166 1.84 0.51 9.64
C PHE A 166 2.90 1.15 8.73
N PHE A 167 2.49 2.07 7.85
CA PHE A 167 3.42 2.80 7.01
C PHE A 167 4.46 3.56 7.82
N PHE A 168 4.03 4.24 8.88
CA PHE A 168 4.89 5.00 9.77
C PHE A 168 5.86 4.10 10.55
N MET A 169 5.37 3.00 11.12
CA MET A 169 6.17 2.09 11.95
C MET A 169 7.14 1.25 11.11
N VAL A 170 6.65 0.59 10.07
CA VAL A 170 7.48 -0.27 9.20
C VAL A 170 8.39 0.60 8.34
N GLY A 171 7.89 1.74 7.87
CA GLY A 171 8.66 2.73 7.13
C GLY A 171 9.74 3.44 7.97
N ARG A 172 9.77 3.20 9.29
CA ARG A 172 10.73 3.79 10.25
C ARG A 172 10.75 5.32 10.21
N LEU A 173 9.56 5.89 10.10
CA LEU A 173 9.39 7.34 10.11
C LEU A 173 9.49 7.92 11.53
N TYR A 174 9.30 7.08 12.55
CA TYR A 174 9.54 7.47 13.95
C TYR A 174 11.00 7.74 14.29
N ASP A 175 11.94 7.15 13.54
CA ASP A 175 13.37 7.22 13.87
C ASP A 175 13.85 8.68 13.88
N THR A 176 14.69 9.02 14.84
CA THR A 176 15.34 10.34 14.95
C THR A 176 16.24 10.64 13.76
N SER A 177 16.78 9.59 13.13
CA SER A 177 17.54 9.70 11.87
C SER A 177 16.65 10.14 10.69
N CYS A 178 15.35 9.85 10.77
CA CYS A 178 14.35 10.26 9.80
C CYS A 178 13.80 11.65 10.20
N ARG A 179 14.57 12.69 9.89
CA ARG A 179 14.11 14.08 9.97
C ARG A 179 13.39 14.45 8.66
N GLY A 180 12.37 15.30 8.76
CA GLY A 180 11.75 15.92 7.60
C GLY A 180 10.69 15.10 6.87
N ILE A 181 9.82 14.38 7.59
CA ILE A 181 8.55 13.87 7.01
C ILE A 181 7.72 15.05 6.45
N ASP A 182 7.86 16.21 7.08
CA ASP A 182 7.27 17.50 6.73
C ASP A 182 8.29 18.45 6.07
N SER A 183 9.40 17.92 5.53
CA SER A 183 10.31 18.74 4.72
C SER A 183 9.76 18.90 3.30
N ILE A 184 9.94 20.08 2.71
CA ILE A 184 9.51 20.35 1.33
C ILE A 184 10.25 19.42 0.36
N PHE A 185 11.56 19.25 0.53
CA PHE A 185 12.39 18.32 -0.24
C PHE A 185 13.21 17.42 0.70
N PRO A 186 13.22 16.09 0.46
CA PRO A 186 12.58 15.39 -0.66
C PRO A 186 11.07 15.13 -0.45
N TRP A 187 10.59 15.12 0.78
CA TRP A 187 9.29 14.53 1.12
C TRP A 187 8.10 15.18 0.40
N GLY A 188 7.89 16.49 0.57
CA GLY A 188 6.76 17.21 -0.05
C GLY A 188 6.74 17.11 -1.57
N VAL A 189 7.89 17.28 -2.24
CA VAL A 189 8.02 17.15 -3.70
C VAL A 189 7.66 15.75 -4.16
N PHE A 190 8.23 14.70 -3.57
CA PHE A 190 7.99 13.33 -4.04
C PHE A 190 6.60 12.81 -3.67
N ILE A 191 6.02 13.20 -2.52
CA ILE A 191 4.59 12.97 -2.25
C ILE A 191 3.75 13.60 -3.36
N SER A 192 4.00 14.87 -3.69
CA SER A 192 3.19 15.58 -4.69
C SER A 192 3.29 14.93 -6.06
N LEU A 193 4.50 14.54 -6.47
CA LEU A 193 4.72 13.77 -7.71
C LEU A 193 3.98 12.44 -7.67
N GLY A 194 4.10 11.69 -6.58
CA GLY A 194 3.39 10.41 -6.42
C GLY A 194 1.88 10.56 -6.38
N ALA A 195 1.37 11.67 -5.87
CA ALA A 195 -0.05 11.98 -5.73
C ALA A 195 -0.70 12.45 -7.05
N VAL A 196 0.10 12.92 -8.00
CA VAL A 196 -0.37 13.44 -9.29
C VAL A 196 -0.07 12.47 -10.42
N TYR A 197 1.07 11.80 -10.39
CA TYR A 197 1.56 10.94 -11.46
C TYR A 197 0.57 9.84 -11.88
N PRO A 198 -0.04 9.04 -10.97
CA PRO A 198 -0.95 7.96 -11.37
C PRO A 198 -2.18 8.45 -12.14
N SER A 199 -2.68 9.65 -11.85
CA SER A 199 -3.81 10.22 -12.58
C SER A 199 -3.38 10.81 -13.93
N ILE A 200 -2.27 11.56 -13.99
CA ILE A 200 -1.78 12.14 -15.24
C ILE A 200 -1.42 11.07 -16.27
N ILE A 201 -0.90 9.92 -15.83
CA ILE A 201 -0.51 8.88 -16.80
C ILE A 201 -1.70 8.32 -17.60
N ASN A 202 -2.93 8.43 -17.10
CA ASN A 202 -4.14 8.00 -17.81
C ASN A 202 -4.54 8.94 -18.96
N ASP A 203 -3.94 10.15 -19.04
CA ASP A 203 -4.14 11.08 -20.16
C ASP A 203 -3.31 10.69 -21.38
N PHE A 204 -2.27 9.86 -21.21
CA PHE A 204 -1.52 9.32 -22.33
C PHE A 204 -2.22 8.08 -22.89
N GLU A 205 -2.69 8.18 -24.13
CA GLU A 205 -3.44 7.12 -24.82
C GLU A 205 -2.75 5.74 -24.71
N PHE A 206 -1.43 5.68 -24.91
CA PHE A 206 -0.68 4.41 -24.83
C PHE A 206 -0.53 3.84 -23.41
N LEU A 207 -0.69 4.65 -22.36
CA LEU A 207 -0.61 4.23 -20.94
C LEU A 207 -1.98 3.91 -20.35
N ARG A 208 -3.05 4.54 -20.85
CA ARG A 208 -4.44 4.29 -20.42
C ARG A 208 -4.78 2.79 -20.40
N HIS A 209 -4.21 2.02 -21.34
CA HIS A 209 -4.41 0.58 -21.54
C HIS A 209 -3.98 -0.33 -20.37
N SER A 210 -3.21 0.18 -19.40
CA SER A 210 -2.66 -0.63 -18.29
C SER A 210 -2.86 -0.02 -16.92
N VAL A 211 -3.40 1.20 -16.85
CA VAL A 211 -3.50 1.97 -15.61
C VAL A 211 -4.92 2.47 -15.35
N SER A 212 -5.76 2.56 -16.39
CA SER A 212 -7.20 2.80 -16.21
C SER A 212 -7.88 1.57 -15.60
N MET A 213 -8.86 1.83 -14.74
CA MET A 213 -9.71 0.80 -14.13
C MET A 213 -10.78 0.30 -15.11
N TYR A 214 -11.14 1.11 -16.11
CA TYR A 214 -12.27 0.88 -17.00
C TYR A 214 -11.87 0.38 -18.40
N ASP A 215 -10.65 0.66 -18.86
CA ASP A 215 -10.20 0.39 -20.23
C ASP A 215 -9.03 -0.61 -20.31
N ILE A 216 -9.26 -1.90 -19.99
CA ILE A 216 -8.27 -2.97 -20.21
C ILE A 216 -8.42 -3.53 -21.63
N HIS A 217 -7.52 -3.13 -22.53
CA HIS A 217 -7.46 -3.69 -23.89
C HIS A 217 -6.69 -5.02 -23.95
N CYS A 218 -7.14 -5.96 -24.78
CA CYS A 218 -6.46 -7.25 -25.00
C CYS A 218 -5.16 -7.13 -25.81
N GLY A 219 -4.88 -5.98 -26.42
CA GLY A 219 -3.67 -5.73 -27.20
C GLY A 219 -2.91 -4.52 -26.66
N TRP A 220 -1.61 -4.67 -26.44
CA TRP A 220 -0.75 -3.59 -25.95
C TRP A 220 -0.06 -2.87 -27.12
N PRO A 221 -0.11 -1.53 -27.20
CA PRO A 221 0.63 -0.81 -28.22
C PRO A 221 2.15 -0.96 -28.01
N PRO A 222 2.98 -0.94 -29.07
CA PRO A 222 4.44 -1.06 -28.94
C PRO A 222 5.08 -0.07 -27.96
N LEU A 223 4.55 1.15 -27.87
CA LEU A 223 5.00 2.18 -26.92
C LEU A 223 4.82 1.75 -25.45
N LEU A 224 3.73 1.06 -25.14
CA LEU A 224 3.48 0.53 -23.80
C LEU A 224 4.51 -0.53 -23.42
N PHE A 225 4.92 -1.39 -24.36
CA PHE A 225 6.00 -2.36 -24.11
C PHE A 225 7.33 -1.69 -23.80
N VAL A 226 7.68 -0.63 -24.54
CA VAL A 226 8.91 0.16 -24.27
C VAL A 226 8.84 0.77 -22.89
N TYR A 227 7.71 1.39 -22.54
CA TYR A 227 7.49 1.97 -21.22
C TYR A 227 7.59 0.92 -20.11
N ALA A 228 6.90 -0.22 -20.24
CA ALA A 228 6.93 -1.31 -19.29
C ALA A 228 8.35 -1.89 -19.13
N PHE A 229 9.10 -2.01 -20.22
CA PHE A 229 10.50 -2.42 -20.19
C PHE A 229 11.37 -1.42 -19.42
N CYS A 230 11.22 -0.12 -19.67
CA CYS A 230 11.92 0.92 -18.92
C CYS A 230 11.58 0.87 -17.42
N LEU A 231 10.30 0.72 -17.07
CA LEU A 231 9.87 0.56 -15.68
C LEU A 231 10.46 -0.69 -15.03
N LEU A 232 10.51 -1.81 -15.76
CA LEU A 232 11.10 -3.06 -15.27
C LEU A 232 12.59 -2.87 -14.95
N VAL A 233 13.36 -2.25 -15.86
CA VAL A 233 14.78 -1.97 -15.64
C VAL A 233 15.00 -1.06 -14.43
N LEU A 234 14.22 0.01 -14.30
CA LEU A 234 14.28 0.91 -13.15
C LEU A 234 13.92 0.19 -11.84
N SER A 235 12.88 -0.65 -11.86
CA SER A 235 12.43 -1.43 -10.70
C SER A 235 13.49 -2.43 -10.25
N ILE A 236 14.09 -3.19 -11.18
CA ILE A 236 15.18 -4.12 -10.86
C ILE A 236 16.38 -3.36 -10.27
N THR A 237 16.76 -2.24 -10.88
CA THR A 237 17.87 -1.41 -10.40
C THR A 237 17.61 -0.92 -8.98
N PHE A 238 16.41 -0.44 -8.71
CA PHE A 238 15.99 0.02 -7.38
C PHE A 238 16.01 -1.12 -6.35
N ILE A 239 15.45 -2.29 -6.68
CA ILE A 239 15.43 -3.47 -5.81
C ILE A 239 16.86 -3.92 -5.46
N VAL A 240 17.74 -4.01 -6.46
CA VAL A 240 19.15 -4.38 -6.24
C VAL A 240 19.86 -3.36 -5.35
N ALA A 241 19.63 -2.06 -5.57
CA ALA A 241 20.18 -1.01 -4.72
C ALA A 241 19.68 -1.12 -3.26
N LEU A 242 18.40 -1.43 -3.07
CA LEU A 242 17.78 -1.62 -1.75
C LEU A 242 18.32 -2.85 -1.03
N ILE A 243 18.40 -4.00 -1.71
CA ILE A 243 19.01 -5.23 -1.16
C ILE A 243 20.45 -4.96 -0.77
N ARG A 244 21.25 -4.32 -1.64
CA ARG A 244 22.65 -3.98 -1.35
C ARG A 244 22.74 -3.04 -0.14
N SER A 245 21.87 -2.04 -0.02
CA SER A 245 21.84 -1.16 1.14
C SER A 245 21.53 -1.91 2.44
N HIS A 246 20.48 -2.74 2.45
CA HIS A 246 20.09 -3.52 3.62
C HIS A 246 21.14 -4.55 4.01
N HIS A 247 21.79 -5.18 3.01
CA HIS A 247 22.89 -6.11 3.23
C HIS A 247 24.09 -5.42 3.88
N ARG A 248 24.53 -4.26 3.36
CA ARG A 248 25.65 -3.49 3.93
C ARG A 248 25.42 -3.08 5.40
N ARG A 249 24.15 -2.85 5.77
CA ARG A 249 23.74 -2.48 7.14
C ARG A 249 23.38 -3.68 8.02
N LEU A 250 23.53 -4.91 7.51
CA LEU A 250 23.24 -6.16 8.21
C LEU A 250 21.78 -6.29 8.68
N VAL A 251 20.84 -5.62 8.01
CA VAL A 251 19.39 -5.65 8.32
C VAL A 251 18.57 -6.41 7.29
N LEU A 252 19.19 -6.99 6.26
CA LEU A 252 18.45 -7.66 5.17
C LEU A 252 17.53 -8.79 5.68
N ARG A 253 17.97 -9.61 6.64
CA ARG A 253 17.16 -10.71 7.18
C ARG A 253 15.92 -10.21 7.90
N SER A 254 16.05 -9.18 8.74
CA SER A 254 14.90 -8.60 9.43
C SER A 254 13.92 -7.94 8.46
N ARG A 255 14.42 -7.33 7.37
CA ARG A 255 13.58 -6.78 6.28
C ARG A 255 12.80 -7.86 5.56
N ILE A 256 13.41 -9.00 5.24
CA ILE A 256 12.71 -10.11 4.58
C ILE A 256 11.59 -10.66 5.48
N VAL A 257 11.87 -10.84 6.78
CA VAL A 257 10.85 -11.29 7.73
C VAL A 257 9.70 -10.27 7.82
N GLU A 258 10.02 -8.99 7.98
CA GLU A 258 9.04 -7.89 8.04
C GLU A 258 8.15 -7.84 6.78
N ALA A 259 8.75 -7.86 5.59
CA ALA A 259 8.04 -7.89 4.31
C ALA A 259 7.12 -9.12 4.17
N THR A 260 7.63 -10.29 4.55
CA THR A 260 6.88 -11.55 4.49
C THR A 260 5.69 -11.53 5.46
N THR A 261 5.90 -11.07 6.69
CA THR A 261 4.82 -10.94 7.69
C THR A 261 3.74 -9.99 7.20
N LEU A 262 4.11 -8.82 6.67
CA LEU A 262 3.12 -7.87 6.13
C LEU A 262 2.36 -8.44 4.93
N PHE A 263 3.04 -9.14 4.02
CA PHE A 263 2.39 -9.82 2.91
C PHE A 263 1.36 -10.84 3.42
N CYS A 264 1.73 -11.66 4.41
CA CYS A 264 0.84 -12.66 5.01
C CYS A 264 -0.35 -12.04 5.76
N LEU A 265 -0.23 -10.84 6.30
CA LEU A 265 -1.29 -10.17 7.05
C LEU A 265 -2.24 -9.36 6.15
N PHE A 266 -1.71 -8.67 5.15
CA PHE A 266 -2.47 -7.67 4.39
C PHE A 266 -2.83 -8.08 2.96
N ILE A 267 -2.10 -9.01 2.35
CA ILE A 267 -2.29 -9.37 0.94
C ILE A 267 -2.77 -10.81 0.80
N LEU A 268 -2.07 -11.75 1.44
CA LEU A 268 -2.35 -13.18 1.31
C LEU A 268 -3.78 -13.58 1.70
N PRO A 269 -4.40 -13.06 2.80
CA PRO A 269 -5.75 -13.47 3.18
C PRO A 269 -6.76 -13.17 2.08
N TYR A 270 -6.68 -11.99 1.49
CA TYR A 270 -7.55 -11.58 0.40
C TYR A 270 -7.23 -12.33 -0.91
N ALA A 271 -5.94 -12.55 -1.21
CA ALA A 271 -5.54 -13.35 -2.37
C ALA A 271 -6.10 -14.78 -2.30
N ALA A 272 -6.09 -15.38 -1.11
CA ALA A 272 -6.60 -16.72 -0.88
C ALA A 272 -8.14 -16.79 -0.91
N LEU A 273 -8.83 -15.73 -0.48
CA LEU A 273 -10.30 -15.68 -0.42
C LEU A 273 -10.95 -15.25 -1.73
N ALA A 274 -10.31 -14.37 -2.51
CA ALA A 274 -10.86 -13.81 -3.74
C ALA A 274 -10.78 -14.76 -4.95
N GLY A 275 -9.98 -15.82 -4.88
CA GLY A 275 -9.81 -16.79 -5.97
C GLY A 275 -9.36 -16.12 -7.27
N ASP A 276 -10.00 -16.46 -8.38
CA ASP A 276 -9.65 -15.96 -9.73
C ASP A 276 -10.00 -14.47 -9.94
N SER A 277 -10.74 -13.84 -9.02
CA SER A 277 -11.10 -12.42 -9.08
C SER A 277 -10.13 -11.51 -8.34
N PHE A 278 -9.03 -12.06 -7.80
CA PHE A 278 -8.06 -11.27 -7.04
C PHE A 278 -7.34 -10.25 -7.94
N HIS A 279 -7.50 -8.97 -7.61
CA HIS A 279 -6.75 -7.89 -8.21
C HIS A 279 -6.19 -6.97 -7.13
N VAL A 280 -4.87 -6.80 -7.10
CA VAL A 280 -4.22 -5.85 -6.18
C VAL A 280 -4.14 -4.51 -6.87
N HIS A 281 -4.81 -3.51 -6.30
CA HIS A 281 -4.70 -2.17 -6.81
C HIS A 281 -3.26 -1.64 -6.66
N HIS A 282 -2.77 -1.01 -7.72
CA HIS A 282 -1.39 -0.53 -7.76
C HIS A 282 -1.09 0.48 -6.65
N TRP A 283 -2.04 1.33 -6.23
CA TRP A 283 -1.85 2.26 -5.11
C TRP A 283 -1.69 1.55 -3.76
N PHE A 284 -2.39 0.43 -3.55
CA PHE A 284 -2.21 -0.40 -2.35
C PHE A 284 -0.87 -1.13 -2.38
N MET A 285 -0.42 -1.57 -3.56
CA MET A 285 0.93 -2.12 -3.71
C MET A 285 2.01 -1.05 -3.46
N MET A 286 1.79 0.20 -3.87
CA MET A 286 2.69 1.31 -3.55
C MET A 286 2.75 1.57 -2.04
N TRP A 287 1.65 1.49 -1.30
CA TRP A 287 1.67 1.52 0.16
C TRP A 287 2.59 0.44 0.74
N TRP A 288 2.47 -0.80 0.29
CA TRP A 288 3.34 -1.90 0.74
C TRP A 288 4.81 -1.68 0.36
N LEU A 289 5.10 -1.27 -0.88
CA LEU A 289 6.46 -0.99 -1.36
C LEU A 289 7.12 0.19 -0.63
N GLY A 290 6.35 1.22 -0.29
CA GLY A 290 6.83 2.38 0.47
C GLY A 290 7.27 1.98 1.88
N MET A 291 6.58 1.04 2.52
CA MET A 291 7.01 0.48 3.81
C MET A 291 8.36 -0.24 3.73
N GLN A 292 8.61 -0.97 2.63
CA GLN A 292 9.87 -1.69 2.43
C GLN A 292 11.03 -0.78 2.05
N SER A 293 10.74 0.42 1.54
CA SER A 293 11.73 1.41 1.10
C SER A 293 12.28 2.26 2.26
N ASN A 294 12.43 1.66 3.44
CA ASN A 294 12.82 2.31 4.69
C ASN A 294 14.34 2.49 4.89
N SER A 295 15.06 2.65 3.77
CA SER A 295 16.49 2.93 3.75
C SER A 295 16.78 4.41 4.06
N PRO A 296 17.84 4.77 4.78
CA PRO A 296 18.22 6.17 5.03
C PRO A 296 18.74 6.85 3.76
N GLU A 297 19.10 6.11 2.71
CA GLU A 297 19.51 6.69 1.44
C GLU A 297 18.41 7.57 0.84
N TRP A 298 18.80 8.75 0.35
CA TRP A 298 17.88 9.77 -0.17
C TRP A 298 16.95 9.23 -1.27
N TRP A 299 17.43 8.33 -2.14
CA TRP A 299 16.64 7.76 -3.23
C TRP A 299 15.57 6.80 -2.70
N ALA A 300 15.84 6.08 -1.62
CA ALA A 300 14.87 5.18 -0.99
C ALA A 300 13.81 6.00 -0.27
N ARG A 301 14.21 7.07 0.43
CA ARG A 301 13.29 8.01 1.08
C ARG A 301 12.43 8.77 0.07
N SER A 302 13.01 9.15 -1.06
CA SER A 302 12.28 9.79 -2.17
C SER A 302 11.24 8.84 -2.75
N PHE A 303 11.61 7.56 -2.97
CA PHE A 303 10.65 6.55 -3.43
C PHE A 303 9.58 6.23 -2.37
N GLN A 304 9.95 6.16 -1.09
CA GLN A 304 8.99 5.98 0.01
C GLN A 304 7.96 7.12 0.04
N ALA A 305 8.41 8.38 -0.14
CA ALA A 305 7.53 9.54 -0.25
C ALA A 305 6.64 9.48 -1.51
N PHE A 306 7.21 9.14 -2.66
CA PHE A 306 6.46 8.93 -3.90
C PHE A 306 5.39 7.85 -3.75
N ALA A 307 5.74 6.73 -3.10
CA ALA A 307 4.84 5.61 -2.87
C ALA A 307 3.67 5.99 -1.95
N LEU A 308 3.93 6.79 -0.91
CA LEU A 308 2.86 7.37 -0.11
C LEU A 308 1.99 8.32 -0.93
N GLY A 309 2.60 9.15 -1.79
CA GLY A 309 1.86 10.00 -2.73
C GLY A 309 0.92 9.19 -3.61
N SER A 310 1.39 8.10 -4.20
CA SER A 310 0.55 7.22 -5.05
C SER A 310 -0.57 6.54 -4.26
N TYR A 311 -0.33 6.21 -2.98
CA TYR A 311 -1.37 5.72 -2.09
C TYR A 311 -2.41 6.81 -1.75
N ILE A 312 -1.98 8.05 -1.48
CA ILE A 312 -2.86 9.22 -1.30
C ILE A 312 -3.73 9.44 -2.54
N ASN A 313 -3.14 9.33 -3.74
CA ASN A 313 -3.89 9.44 -4.99
C ASN A 313 -5.00 8.40 -5.06
N GLY A 314 -4.66 7.12 -4.93
CA GLY A 314 -5.63 6.02 -4.99
C GLY A 314 -6.79 6.21 -4.02
N ILE A 315 -6.51 6.55 -2.76
CA ILE A 315 -7.56 6.87 -1.78
C ILE A 315 -8.42 8.04 -2.24
N ALA A 316 -7.80 9.13 -2.70
CA ALA A 316 -8.52 10.33 -3.07
C ALA A 316 -9.45 10.13 -4.27
N VAL A 317 -9.07 9.26 -5.23
CA VAL A 317 -9.81 9.06 -6.49
C VAL A 317 -10.74 7.85 -6.50
N TYR A 318 -10.40 6.79 -5.76
CA TYR A 318 -11.13 5.51 -5.79
C TYR A 318 -11.46 4.96 -4.39
N GLY A 319 -11.07 5.66 -3.32
CA GLY A 319 -11.18 5.17 -1.95
C GLY A 319 -10.08 4.17 -1.58
N ARG A 320 -10.15 3.68 -0.33
CA ARG A 320 -9.08 2.83 0.21
C ARG A 320 -8.99 1.48 -0.50
N ASP A 321 -10.08 1.05 -1.15
CA ASP A 321 -10.33 -0.30 -1.65
C ASP A 321 -9.02 -1.00 -2.06
N PRO A 322 -8.49 -1.90 -1.21
CA PRO A 322 -7.17 -2.45 -1.44
C PRO A 322 -7.23 -3.48 -2.58
N ILE A 323 -8.41 -4.12 -2.76
CA ILE A 323 -8.60 -5.38 -3.48
C ILE A 323 -10.09 -5.46 -3.87
N LEU A 324 -10.41 -5.32 -5.16
CA LEU A 324 -11.76 -5.55 -5.66
C LEU A 324 -12.16 -7.01 -5.46
N GLU A 325 -12.75 -7.32 -4.32
CA GLU A 325 -13.65 -8.46 -4.26
C GLU A 325 -14.96 -8.02 -4.91
N CYS A 326 -15.40 -8.70 -5.98
CA CYS A 326 -16.74 -8.48 -6.55
C CYS A 326 -17.83 -8.53 -5.48
N LYS A 327 -17.62 -9.29 -4.39
CA LYS A 327 -18.49 -9.36 -3.21
C LYS A 327 -18.45 -8.11 -2.32
N HIS A 328 -17.29 -7.49 -2.13
CA HIS A 328 -17.19 -6.24 -1.37
C HIS A 328 -17.73 -5.05 -2.18
N ALA A 329 -17.42 -5.01 -3.48
CA ALA A 329 -18.05 -4.08 -4.42
C ALA A 329 -19.57 -4.28 -4.44
N PHE A 330 -20.06 -5.53 -4.46
CA PHE A 330 -21.46 -5.86 -4.34
C PHE A 330 -22.08 -5.36 -3.03
N TYR A 331 -21.50 -5.68 -1.87
CA TYR A 331 -21.98 -5.26 -0.55
C TYR A 331 -22.00 -3.73 -0.39
N THR A 332 -20.98 -3.06 -0.90
CA THR A 332 -20.89 -1.60 -0.88
C THR A 332 -21.93 -0.98 -1.81
N SER A 333 -22.09 -1.55 -3.01
CA SER A 333 -23.07 -1.10 -4.01
C SER A 333 -24.52 -1.36 -3.58
N THR A 334 -24.82 -2.45 -2.86
CA THR A 334 -26.15 -2.67 -2.25
C THR A 334 -26.41 -1.67 -1.14
N ASN A 335 -25.44 -1.42 -0.25
CA ASN A 335 -25.58 -0.43 0.82
C ASN A 335 -25.67 1.02 0.31
N GLN A 336 -25.06 1.32 -0.83
CA GLN A 336 -25.15 2.64 -1.49
C GLN A 336 -26.39 2.78 -2.38
N GLY A 337 -27.24 1.75 -2.47
CA GLY A 337 -28.51 1.82 -3.18
C GLY A 337 -28.40 1.81 -4.71
N CYS A 338 -27.31 1.26 -5.27
CA CYS A 338 -27.16 1.12 -6.72
C CYS A 338 -28.34 0.34 -7.32
N ALA A 339 -29.07 0.95 -8.27
CA ALA A 339 -30.28 0.39 -8.87
C ALA A 339 -30.05 -1.00 -9.50
N PHE A 340 -28.86 -1.25 -10.05
CA PHE A 340 -28.50 -2.57 -10.60
C PHE A 340 -28.38 -3.66 -9.52
N MET A 341 -27.92 -3.30 -8.32
CA MET A 341 -27.71 -4.24 -7.22
C MET A 341 -28.99 -4.52 -6.42
N GLN A 342 -30.01 -3.66 -6.54
CA GLN A 342 -31.33 -3.91 -5.95
C GLN A 342 -31.97 -5.21 -6.47
N CYS A 343 -31.62 -5.66 -7.67
CA CYS A 343 -32.09 -6.94 -8.22
C CYS A 343 -31.65 -8.18 -7.42
N TYR A 344 -30.61 -8.04 -6.59
CA TYR A 344 -30.04 -9.12 -5.77
C TYR A 344 -30.41 -9.01 -4.28
N VAL A 345 -31.06 -7.93 -3.87
CA VAL A 345 -31.63 -7.76 -2.53
C VAL A 345 -33.04 -8.36 -2.56
N GLY A 346 -33.29 -9.40 -1.76
CA GLY A 346 -34.61 -10.02 -1.66
C GLY A 346 -35.67 -9.07 -1.08
N GLU A 347 -36.95 -9.42 -1.22
CA GLU A 347 -38.07 -8.66 -0.62
C GLU A 347 -37.99 -8.57 0.92
N ASN A 348 -37.25 -9.49 1.54
CA ASN A 348 -36.74 -9.36 2.90
C ASN A 348 -35.26 -8.94 2.83
N GLU A 349 -34.93 -7.75 3.34
CA GLU A 349 -33.58 -7.13 3.32
C GLU A 349 -32.45 -7.98 3.96
N THR A 350 -32.79 -9.14 4.54
CA THR A 350 -31.85 -10.10 5.13
C THR A 350 -31.51 -11.28 4.22
N GLU A 351 -32.22 -11.45 3.10
CA GLU A 351 -32.03 -12.57 2.17
C GLU A 351 -31.36 -12.08 0.88
N TYR A 352 -30.12 -12.51 0.66
CA TYR A 352 -29.34 -12.15 -0.52
C TYR A 352 -29.32 -13.33 -1.49
N LYS A 353 -29.64 -13.07 -2.76
CA LYS A 353 -29.46 -14.09 -3.81
C LYS A 353 -27.97 -14.35 -4.03
N GLU A 354 -27.62 -15.59 -4.40
CA GLU A 354 -26.25 -15.91 -4.76
C GLU A 354 -25.79 -14.97 -5.89
N PHE A 355 -24.67 -14.27 -5.67
CA PHE A 355 -24.11 -13.37 -6.66
C PHE A 355 -23.55 -14.21 -7.81
N ILE A 356 -24.30 -14.27 -8.90
CA ILE A 356 -23.80 -14.78 -10.17
C ILE A 356 -23.07 -13.62 -10.83
N ALA A 357 -21.75 -13.77 -11.02
CA ALA A 357 -20.94 -12.77 -11.70
C ALA A 357 -21.59 -12.42 -13.05
N ALA A 358 -21.81 -11.12 -13.27
CA ALA A 358 -22.36 -10.66 -14.54
C ALA A 358 -21.44 -11.13 -15.67
N ASP A 359 -21.97 -11.90 -16.62
CA ASP A 359 -21.25 -12.13 -17.86
C ASP A 359 -21.12 -10.76 -18.55
N TRP A 360 -19.89 -10.24 -18.60
CA TRP A 360 -19.59 -8.95 -19.23
C TRP A 360 -20.04 -8.90 -20.69
N ARG A 361 -20.29 -10.06 -21.31
CA ARG A 361 -20.83 -10.18 -22.68
C ARG A 361 -22.34 -10.02 -22.76
N LEU A 362 -23.06 -10.21 -21.66
CA LEU A 362 -24.52 -10.33 -21.67
C LEU A 362 -25.25 -9.18 -20.98
N CYS A 363 -24.60 -8.42 -20.08
CA CYS A 363 -25.09 -7.17 -19.45
C CYS A 363 -26.60 -7.11 -19.12
N ASN A 364 -27.26 -8.24 -18.86
CA ASN A 364 -28.69 -8.31 -18.60
C ASN A 364 -28.94 -9.27 -17.43
N ALA A 365 -29.34 -8.70 -16.29
CA ALA A 365 -29.77 -9.44 -15.11
C ALA A 365 -31.02 -10.29 -15.37
N GLU A 366 -31.83 -9.94 -16.37
CA GLU A 366 -33.08 -10.62 -16.72
C GLU A 366 -32.90 -12.09 -17.14
N THR A 367 -31.75 -12.44 -17.73
CA THR A 367 -31.46 -13.81 -18.20
C THR A 367 -31.13 -14.79 -17.08
N LEU A 368 -30.78 -14.31 -15.87
CA LEU A 368 -30.41 -15.18 -14.75
C LEU A 368 -31.63 -15.72 -13.98
N GLY A 369 -32.77 -15.02 -14.05
CA GLY A 369 -33.99 -15.43 -13.35
C GLY A 369 -34.88 -16.44 -14.10
N GLN A 370 -34.61 -16.73 -15.38
CA GLN A 370 -35.51 -17.55 -16.21
C GLN A 370 -35.02 -18.98 -16.46
N ASN A 371 -33.80 -19.35 -16.05
CA ASN A 371 -33.25 -20.69 -16.33
C ASN A 371 -33.34 -21.70 -15.19
N GLU A 372 -33.87 -21.34 -14.01
CA GLU A 372 -34.08 -22.31 -12.92
C GLU A 372 -35.40 -23.10 -13.03
N SER A 373 -36.27 -22.80 -14.00
CA SER A 373 -37.55 -23.51 -14.15
C SER A 373 -37.52 -24.71 -15.13
N PHE A 374 -36.34 -25.22 -15.52
CA PHE A 374 -36.23 -26.35 -16.46
C PHE A 374 -35.24 -27.44 -16.03
N VAL A 375 -35.34 -27.91 -14.78
CA VAL A 375 -34.94 -29.29 -14.45
C VAL A 375 -35.86 -29.83 -13.34
N THR A 376 -36.87 -30.62 -13.73
CA THR A 376 -37.50 -31.66 -12.90
C THR A 376 -37.30 -33.00 -13.55
#